data_AF-A0A162FUE6-F1
#
_entry.id   AF-A0A162FUE6-F1
#
_cell.length_a   1.000
_cell.length_b   1.000
_cell.length_c   1.000
_cell.angle_alpha   90.00
_cell.angle_beta   90.00
_cell.angle_gamma   90.00
#
_symmetry.space_group_name_H-M   'P 1'
#
loop_
_entity.id
_entity.type
_entity.pdbx_description
1 polymer ?
#
loop_
_entity_poly.entity_id
_entity_poly.type
_entity_poly.pdbx_seq_one_letter_code
_entity_poly.pdbx_strand_id
1 'polypeptide(L)'
;MFDPPLPFAHRAAIAALGSGVVDTLWLRFDEPFWDTSAPARWSLVGSEAGITEWLNLEPSTGQAVLVGLVGADQALSLQELSDDELLTVAQSALEPFAAG
;
A
#
# COMPACT_ATOMS: atom_id res chain seq x y z
N MET A 1 -18.85 27.92 4.29
CA MET A 1 -19.13 28.12 5.73
C MET A 1 -20.57 27.70 5.96
N PHE A 2 -20.85 26.81 6.91
CA PHE A 2 -22.23 26.43 7.22
C PHE A 2 -22.84 27.49 8.13
N ASP A 3 -23.94 28.09 7.70
CA ASP A 3 -24.77 28.99 8.49
C ASP A 3 -26.25 28.60 8.31
N PRO A 4 -26.91 28.07 9.35
CA PRO A 4 -26.40 27.82 10.70
C PRO A 4 -25.39 26.66 10.76
N PRO A 5 -24.54 26.61 11.81
CA PRO A 5 -23.60 25.50 12.00
C PRO A 5 -24.34 24.16 12.13
N LEU A 6 -23.73 23.10 11.59
CA LEU A 6 -24.30 21.75 11.60
C LEU A 6 -24.67 21.30 13.03
N PRO A 7 -25.76 20.54 13.22
CA PRO A 7 -26.08 19.99 14.54
C PRO A 7 -24.95 19.11 15.09
N PHE A 8 -24.82 19.05 16.43
CA PHE A 8 -23.76 18.27 17.10
C PHE A 8 -23.69 16.81 16.60
N ALA A 9 -24.84 16.16 16.42
CA ALA A 9 -24.91 14.79 15.91
C ALA A 9 -24.24 14.62 14.53
N HIS A 10 -24.34 15.62 13.65
CA HIS A 10 -23.71 15.58 12.33
C HIS A 10 -22.19 15.76 12.42
N ARG A 11 -21.71 16.65 13.31
CA ARG A 11 -20.27 16.80 13.55
C ARG A 11 -19.65 15.57 14.19
N ALA A 12 -20.36 14.91 15.10
CA ALA A 12 -19.92 13.66 15.72
C ALA A 12 -19.86 12.51 14.70
N ALA A 13 -20.86 12.40 13.82
CA ALA A 13 -20.84 11.42 12.74
C ALA A 13 -19.69 11.66 11.76
N ILE A 14 -19.42 12.92 11.39
CA ILE A 14 -18.28 13.29 10.54
C ILE A 14 -16.95 12.96 11.23
N ALA A 15 -16.80 13.26 12.51
CA ALA A 15 -15.58 12.93 13.26
C ALA A 15 -15.37 11.42 13.44
N ALA A 16 -16.44 10.63 13.41
CA ALA A 16 -16.38 9.17 13.45
C ALA A 16 -16.02 8.54 12.10
N LEU A 17 -16.24 9.25 10.99
CA LEU A 17 -15.76 8.86 9.67
C LEU A 17 -14.28 9.24 9.57
N GLY A 18 -13.40 8.35 10.03
CA GLY A 18 -11.95 8.54 9.88
C GLY A 18 -11.58 8.78 8.41
N SER A 19 -10.75 9.80 8.16
CA SER A 19 -10.15 10.04 6.84
C SER A 19 -8.98 9.09 6.66
N GLY A 20 -9.20 7.96 5.99
CA GLY A 20 -8.11 7.04 5.63
C GLY A 20 -7.22 7.66 4.56
N VAL A 21 -5.90 7.68 4.80
CA VAL A 21 -4.91 7.88 3.74
C VAL A 21 -4.59 6.52 3.14
N VAL A 22 -4.58 6.44 1.81
CA VAL A 22 -4.05 5.28 1.09
C VAL A 22 -2.95 5.80 0.19
N ASP A 23 -1.74 5.29 0.41
CA ASP A 23 -0.60 5.52 -0.48
C ASP A 23 -0.33 4.28 -1.31
N THR A 24 0.22 4.53 -2.50
CA THR A 24 0.64 3.50 -3.44
C THR A 24 2.12 3.65 -3.77
N LEU A 25 2.88 2.57 -3.57
CA LEU A 25 4.26 2.47 -4.06
C LEU A 25 4.29 1.68 -5.36
N TRP A 26 4.81 2.28 -6.43
CA TRP A 26 4.92 1.64 -7.74
C TRP A 26 6.37 1.24 -8.01
N LEU A 27 6.59 -0.06 -8.23
CA LEU A 27 7.91 -0.60 -8.51
C LEU A 27 7.91 -1.29 -9.87
N ARG A 28 8.79 -0.83 -10.76
CA ARG A 28 9.05 -1.47 -12.05
C ARG A 28 10.41 -2.15 -11.98
N PHE A 29 10.43 -3.43 -12.36
CA PHE A 29 11.62 -4.24 -12.43
C PHE A 29 12.02 -4.45 -13.89
N ASP A 30 13.28 -4.75 -14.13
CA ASP A 30 13.76 -5.12 -15.46
C ASP A 30 13.21 -6.50 -15.87
N GLU A 31 13.18 -7.44 -14.93
CA GLU A 31 12.60 -8.78 -15.08
C GLU A 31 11.80 -9.16 -13.82
N PRO A 32 10.71 -9.96 -13.94
CA PRO A 32 9.96 -10.42 -12.77
C PRO A 32 10.78 -11.45 -11.98
N PHE A 33 10.97 -11.22 -10.68
CA PHE A 33 11.66 -12.15 -9.77
C PHE A 33 10.70 -13.09 -9.01
N TRP A 34 9.40 -12.93 -9.24
CA TRP A 34 8.31 -13.69 -8.62
C TRP A 34 7.72 -14.71 -9.60
N ASP A 35 6.91 -15.63 -9.10
CA ASP A 35 6.11 -16.51 -9.95
C ASP A 35 5.01 -15.71 -10.68
N THR A 36 5.17 -15.52 -11.99
CA THR A 36 4.20 -14.79 -12.82
C THR A 36 2.88 -15.54 -13.03
N SER A 37 2.82 -16.83 -12.68
CA SER A 37 1.58 -17.59 -12.64
C SER A 37 0.76 -17.37 -11.36
N ALA A 38 1.35 -16.68 -10.36
CA ALA A 38 0.69 -16.38 -9.11
C ALA A 38 -0.50 -15.42 -9.28
N PRO A 39 -1.47 -15.39 -8.34
CA PRO A 39 -2.62 -14.50 -8.39
C PRO A 39 -2.21 -13.03 -8.51
N ALA A 40 -3.05 -12.19 -9.14
CA ALA A 40 -2.77 -10.77 -9.31
C ALA A 40 -2.71 -9.95 -8.00
N ARG A 41 -3.07 -10.54 -6.85
CA ARG A 41 -3.00 -9.91 -5.53
C ARG A 41 -2.36 -10.84 -4.51
N TRP A 42 -1.39 -10.32 -3.78
CA TRP A 42 -0.72 -11.00 -2.68
C TRP A 42 -0.93 -10.24 -1.39
N SER A 43 -1.17 -10.98 -0.31
CA SER A 43 -1.41 -10.44 1.02
C SER A 43 -0.61 -11.25 2.03
N LEU A 44 0.12 -10.56 2.92
CA LEU A 44 0.88 -11.18 3.99
C LEU A 44 0.27 -10.81 5.35
N VAL A 45 -0.28 -11.80 6.04
CA VAL A 45 -0.87 -11.63 7.37
C VAL A 45 0.19 -11.86 8.45
N GLY A 46 0.23 -10.99 9.46
CA GLY A 46 1.14 -11.12 10.61
C GLY A 46 2.58 -10.71 10.34
N SER A 47 2.82 -9.98 9.24
CA SER A 47 4.10 -9.33 8.97
C SER A 47 4.23 -8.03 9.74
N GLU A 48 5.43 -7.75 10.26
CA GLU A 48 5.80 -6.41 10.73
C GLU A 48 6.35 -5.53 9.61
N ALA A 49 6.42 -6.05 8.37
CA ALA A 49 6.84 -5.28 7.22
C ALA A 49 5.78 -4.21 6.89
N GLY A 50 6.24 -2.99 6.60
CA GLY A 50 5.37 -1.83 6.42
C GLY A 50 4.38 -1.94 5.24
N ILE A 51 4.62 -2.82 4.27
CA ILE A 51 3.74 -3.07 3.11
C ILE A 51 3.36 -4.54 3.10
N THR A 52 2.06 -4.83 3.22
CA THR A 52 1.55 -6.22 3.31
C THR A 52 0.62 -6.62 2.18
N GLU A 53 0.15 -5.66 1.37
CA GLU A 53 -0.68 -5.92 0.19
C GLU A 53 0.05 -5.50 -1.08
N TRP A 54 0.11 -6.40 -2.05
CA TRP A 54 0.79 -6.20 -3.32
C TRP A 54 -0.13 -6.60 -4.48
N LEU A 55 -0.13 -5.78 -5.54
CA LEU A 55 -0.78 -6.08 -6.80
C LEU A 55 0.27 -6.36 -7.87
N ASN A 56 0.18 -7.53 -8.51
CA ASN A 56 0.99 -7.89 -9.67
C ASN A 56 0.25 -7.47 -10.95
N LEU A 57 0.83 -6.51 -11.69
CA LEU A 57 0.25 -6.00 -12.92
C LEU A 57 0.74 -6.73 -14.18
N GLU A 58 1.75 -7.59 -14.06
CA GLU A 58 2.31 -8.33 -15.19
C GLU A 58 1.25 -9.12 -15.99
N PRO A 59 0.30 -9.85 -15.36
CA PRO A 59 -0.70 -10.63 -16.09
C PRO A 59 -1.64 -9.78 -16.96
N SER A 60 -1.77 -8.49 -16.65
CA SER A 60 -2.68 -7.57 -17.35
C SER A 60 -1.97 -6.61 -18.30
N THR A 61 -0.71 -6.30 -18.04
CA THR A 61 0.07 -5.28 -18.77
C THR A 61 1.25 -5.85 -19.55
N GLY A 62 1.68 -7.08 -19.24
CA GLY A 62 2.91 -7.68 -19.72
C GLY A 62 4.18 -6.97 -19.22
N GLN A 63 4.07 -6.14 -18.19
CA GLN A 63 5.19 -5.40 -17.59
C GLN A 63 5.44 -5.91 -16.18
N ALA A 64 6.73 -6.07 -15.81
CA ALA A 64 7.14 -6.47 -14.46
C ALA A 64 6.93 -5.31 -13.46
N VAL A 65 5.67 -5.08 -13.09
CA VAL A 65 5.25 -3.99 -12.20
C VAL A 65 4.50 -4.56 -11.01
N LEU A 66 4.94 -4.15 -9.81
CA LEU A 66 4.26 -4.39 -8.55
C LEU A 66 3.77 -3.07 -7.96
N VAL A 67 2.56 -3.09 -7.40
CA VAL A 67 2.00 -1.95 -6.68
C VAL A 67 1.75 -2.35 -5.23
N GLY A 68 2.48 -1.72 -4.32
CA GLY A 68 2.26 -1.85 -2.88
C GLY A 68 1.14 -0.93 -2.43
N LEU A 69 0.15 -1.48 -1.70
CA LEU A 69 -0.96 -0.72 -1.13
C LEU A 69 -0.71 -0.51 0.37
N VAL A 70 -0.71 0.76 0.80
CA VAL A 70 -0.45 1.11 2.21
C VAL A 70 -1.58 2.00 2.72
N GLY A 71 -2.22 1.58 3.81
CA GLY A 71 -3.33 2.31 4.40
C GLY A 71 -3.01 2.91 5.76
N ALA A 72 -3.76 3.95 6.13
CA ALA A 72 -3.89 4.48 7.47
C ALA A 72 -2.54 4.89 8.11
N ASP A 73 -2.33 4.55 9.38
CA ASP A 73 -1.15 4.96 10.15
C ASP A 73 0.16 4.50 9.51
N GLN A 74 0.13 3.36 8.82
CA GLN A 74 1.31 2.85 8.12
C GLN A 74 1.68 3.70 6.90
N ALA A 75 0.70 4.27 6.20
CA ALA A 75 0.95 5.20 5.10
C ALA A 75 1.64 6.46 5.60
N LEU A 76 1.20 7.00 6.73
CA LEU A 76 1.81 8.18 7.36
C LEU A 76 3.27 7.91 7.76
N SER A 77 3.58 6.77 8.36
CA SER A 77 4.96 6.41 8.71
C SER A 77 5.87 6.22 7.50
N LEU A 78 5.34 5.71 6.37
CA LEU A 78 6.12 5.57 5.14
C LEU A 78 6.37 6.90 4.44
N GLN A 79 5.48 7.89 4.55
CA GLN A 79 5.68 9.24 3.99
C GLN A 79 6.83 10.01 4.64
N GLU A 80 7.22 9.64 5.86
CA GLU A 80 8.34 10.26 6.57
C GLU A 80 9.71 9.71 6.11
N LEU A 81 9.71 8.60 5.36
CA LEU A 81 10.93 7.96 4.88
C LEU A 81 11.49 8.66 3.63
N SER A 82 12.80 8.62 3.49
CA SER A 82 13.45 8.90 2.21
C SER A 82 13.18 7.78 1.19
N ASP A 83 13.43 8.06 -0.09
CA ASP A 83 13.26 7.07 -1.17
C ASP A 83 14.10 5.79 -0.94
N ASP A 84 15.33 5.93 -0.43
CA ASP A 84 16.23 4.79 -0.16
C ASP A 84 15.73 3.93 1.01
N GLU A 85 15.20 4.56 2.05
CA GLU A 85 14.59 3.86 3.18
C GLU A 85 13.30 3.14 2.77
N LEU A 86 12.46 3.80 1.96
CA LEU A 86 11.23 3.22 1.43
C LEU A 86 11.54 2.03 0.52
N LEU A 87 12.59 2.12 -0.31
CA LEU A 87 13.05 1.02 -1.15
C LEU A 87 13.53 -0.16 -0.30
N THR A 88 14.25 0.09 0.79
CA THR A 88 14.71 -0.96 1.72
C THR A 88 13.53 -1.69 2.36
N VAL A 89 12.53 -0.94 2.84
CA VAL A 89 11.29 -1.52 3.38
C VAL A 89 10.56 -2.36 2.32
N ALA A 90 10.47 -1.85 1.09
CA ALA A 90 9.81 -2.56 0.00
C ALA A 90 10.52 -3.87 -0.37
N GLN A 91 11.86 -3.87 -0.40
CA GLN A 91 12.64 -5.09 -0.65
C GLN A 91 12.37 -6.15 0.41
N SER A 92 12.47 -5.80 1.69
CA SER A 92 12.19 -6.74 2.79
C SER A 92 10.74 -7.24 2.79
N ALA A 93 9.78 -6.38 2.43
CA ALA A 93 8.38 -6.78 2.28
C ALA A 93 8.14 -7.74 1.10
N LEU A 94 9.00 -7.72 0.08
CA LEU A 94 8.90 -8.55 -1.12
C LEU A 94 9.67 -9.87 -1.03
N GLU A 95 10.62 -10.01 -0.10
CA GLU A 95 11.39 -11.24 0.13
C GLU A 95 10.52 -12.52 0.18
N PRO A 96 9.35 -12.54 0.88
CA PRO A 96 8.51 -13.74 0.94
C PRO A 96 7.88 -14.15 -0.39
N PHE A 97 7.85 -13.26 -1.38
CA PHE A 97 7.26 -13.49 -2.71
C PHE A 97 8.30 -13.79 -3.78
N ALA A 98 9.60 -13.76 -3.45
CA ALA A 98 10.64 -14.15 -4.37
C ALA A 98 10.53 -15.64 -4.72
N ALA A 99 10.59 -15.96 -6.01
CA ALA A 99 10.69 -17.35 -6.43
C ALA A 99 12.06 -17.91 -6.00
N GLY A 100 12.06 -19.06 -5.33
CA GLY A 100 13.29 -19.75 -4.91
C GLY A 100 14.01 -20.48 -6.03
#